data_AF-A0A7S3RIY2-F1
#
_entry.id   AF-A0A7S3RIY2-F1
#
_cell.length_a   1.000
_cell.length_b   1.000
_cell.length_c   1.000
_cell.angle_alpha   90.00
_cell.angle_beta   90.00
_cell.angle_gamma   90.00
#
_symmetry.space_group_name_H-M   'P 1'
#
loop_
_entity.id
_entity.type
_entity.pdbx_description
1 polymer ?
#
loop_
_entity_poly.entity_id
_entity_poly.type
_entity_poly.pdbx_seq_one_letter_code
_entity_poly.pdbx_strand_id
1 'polypeptide(L)'
;AAEAHPDSDKLYVETIDVGEAAPRQVLSGLAQYLPIDAVRGARVVVLCNLGTKKMGGVESQGMVLCAKGEAGLQFVVPPAEAPVGARVTFDGYPGEAETNPKRIGKKKVWEACMPELATNGDGVACYKGVPFSVEGRVCTSPGVTNAPIS
;
A
#
# COMPACT_ATOMS: atom_id res chain seq x y z
N ALA A 1 -2.86 -4.04 14.20
CA ALA A 1 -4.22 -3.82 14.75
C ALA A 1 -4.98 -2.85 13.84
N ALA A 2 -6.31 -2.83 13.87
CA ALA A 2 -7.11 -1.86 13.14
C ALA A 2 -8.40 -1.52 13.93
N GLU A 3 -8.73 -0.24 13.95
CA GLU A 3 -9.86 0.35 14.68
C GLU A 3 -10.60 1.36 13.80
N ALA A 4 -11.89 1.58 14.07
CA ALA A 4 -12.66 2.63 13.42
C ALA A 4 -12.15 4.01 13.87
N HIS A 5 -12.02 4.95 12.94
CA HIS A 5 -11.67 6.31 13.30
C HIS A 5 -12.80 6.94 14.12
N PRO A 6 -12.51 7.57 15.28
CA PRO A 6 -13.55 8.09 16.19
C PRO A 6 -14.43 9.15 15.52
N ASP A 7 -13.84 10.01 14.70
CA ASP A 7 -14.53 11.13 14.05
C ASP A 7 -14.79 10.91 12.55
N SER A 8 -14.60 9.70 12.01
CA SER A 8 -14.83 9.44 10.58
C SER A 8 -15.33 8.02 10.30
N ASP A 9 -16.46 7.94 9.61
CA ASP A 9 -17.09 6.71 9.14
C ASP A 9 -16.36 6.07 7.94
N LYS A 10 -15.40 6.78 7.33
CA LYS A 10 -14.67 6.32 6.13
C LYS A 10 -13.28 5.82 6.43
N LEU A 11 -12.76 6.13 7.60
CA LEU A 11 -11.36 5.90 7.95
C LEU A 11 -11.22 4.77 8.96
N TYR A 12 -10.21 3.95 8.73
CA TYR A 12 -9.63 3.10 9.76
C TYR A 12 -8.32 3.71 10.25
N VAL A 13 -7.99 3.41 11.51
CA VAL A 13 -6.70 3.68 12.12
C VAL A 13 -6.01 2.34 12.32
N GLU A 14 -4.93 2.10 11.57
CA GLU A 14 -4.16 0.87 11.63
C GLU A 14 -2.83 1.06 12.35
N THR A 15 -2.46 0.05 13.12
CA THR A 15 -1.10 -0.16 13.60
C THR A 15 -0.49 -1.28 12.79
N ILE A 16 0.41 -0.93 11.87
CA ILE A 16 0.99 -1.85 10.88
C ILE A 16 2.46 -2.07 11.21
N ASP A 17 2.84 -3.33 11.41
CA ASP A 17 4.24 -3.73 11.50
C ASP A 17 4.85 -3.76 10.10
N VAL A 18 5.92 -3.00 9.91
CA VAL A 18 6.68 -2.88 8.65
C VAL A 18 8.14 -3.30 8.84
N GLY A 19 8.46 -4.05 9.91
CA GLY A 19 9.81 -4.53 10.20
C GLY A 19 10.75 -3.47 10.78
N GLU A 20 10.20 -2.36 11.24
CA GLU A 20 10.93 -1.28 11.92
C GLU A 20 10.93 -1.49 13.45
N ALA A 21 11.68 -0.66 14.18
CA ALA A 21 11.77 -0.76 15.64
C ALA A 21 10.42 -0.57 16.35
N ALA A 22 9.47 0.12 15.71
CA ALA A 22 8.10 0.27 16.17
C ALA A 22 7.14 0.19 14.98
N PRO A 23 5.91 -0.32 15.17
CA PRO A 23 4.90 -0.31 14.13
C PRO A 23 4.46 1.12 13.81
N ARG A 24 3.98 1.31 12.59
CA ARG A 24 3.52 2.61 12.10
C ARG A 24 2.02 2.76 12.31
N GLN A 25 1.62 3.99 12.61
CA GLN A 25 0.23 4.38 12.52
C GLN A 25 -0.10 4.77 11.08
N VAL A 26 -1.05 4.08 10.47
CA VAL A 26 -1.54 4.38 9.13
C VAL A 26 -3.04 4.67 9.22
N LEU A 27 -3.51 5.59 8.40
CA LEU A 27 -4.94 5.83 8.23
C LEU A 27 -5.31 5.48 6.79
N SER A 28 -6.34 4.67 6.64
CA SER A 28 -6.81 4.21 5.35
C SER A 28 -8.30 4.52 5.14
N GLY A 29 -8.66 4.87 3.90
CA GLY A 29 -10.05 5.10 3.48
C GLY A 29 -10.83 3.83 3.19
N LEU A 30 -10.61 2.75 3.95
CA LEU A 30 -11.09 1.41 3.62
C LEU A 30 -12.46 1.07 4.20
N ALA A 31 -12.97 1.84 5.17
CA ALA A 31 -14.16 1.46 5.93
C ALA A 31 -15.45 1.32 5.09
N GLN A 32 -15.50 1.97 3.93
CA GLN A 32 -16.62 1.85 3.00
C GLN A 32 -16.49 0.66 2.03
N TYR A 33 -15.33 0.01 1.99
CA TYR A 33 -15.01 -1.03 1.02
C TYR A 33 -14.77 -2.38 1.65
N LEU A 34 -14.13 -2.41 2.82
CA LEU A 34 -13.74 -3.64 3.51
C LEU A 34 -14.25 -3.58 4.94
N PRO A 35 -14.88 -4.66 5.44
CA PRO A 35 -15.20 -4.75 6.85
C PRO A 35 -13.92 -4.80 7.68
N ILE A 36 -13.95 -4.25 8.89
CA ILE A 36 -12.76 -4.14 9.75
C ILE A 36 -12.09 -5.49 10.03
N ASP A 37 -12.86 -6.58 10.07
CA ASP A 37 -12.32 -7.93 10.29
C ASP A 37 -11.51 -8.44 9.10
N ALA A 38 -11.77 -7.95 7.87
CA ALA A 38 -10.94 -8.24 6.70
C ALA A 38 -9.65 -7.41 6.69
N VAL A 39 -9.62 -6.28 7.40
CA VAL A 39 -8.43 -5.42 7.55
C VAL A 39 -7.51 -5.96 8.65
N ARG A 40 -8.08 -6.48 9.73
CA ARG A 40 -7.33 -7.04 10.86
C ARG A 40 -6.58 -8.30 10.44
N GLY A 41 -5.26 -8.29 10.65
CA GLY A 41 -4.39 -9.42 10.32
C GLY A 41 -4.09 -9.57 8.83
N ALA A 42 -4.58 -8.65 7.98
CA ALA A 42 -4.27 -8.66 6.56
C ALA A 42 -2.77 -8.43 6.31
N ARG A 43 -2.22 -9.18 5.35
CA ARG A 43 -0.89 -8.91 4.80
C ARG A 43 -1.02 -7.88 3.69
N VAL A 44 -0.25 -6.79 3.77
CA VAL A 44 -0.38 -5.64 2.88
C VAL A 44 0.98 -5.15 2.40
N VAL A 45 0.99 -4.43 1.27
CA VAL A 45 2.11 -3.60 0.85
C VAL A 45 1.89 -2.15 1.32
N VAL A 46 2.90 -1.56 1.94
CA VAL A 46 2.84 -0.20 2.50
C VAL A 46 3.89 0.69 1.83
N LEU A 47 3.49 1.90 1.44
CA LEU A 47 4.40 2.95 1.03
C LEU A 47 4.90 3.72 2.26
N CYS A 48 6.18 3.50 2.60
CA CYS A 48 6.75 3.95 3.88
C CYS A 48 7.52 5.28 3.82
N ASN A 49 7.84 5.82 2.65
CA ASN A 49 8.72 7.00 2.53
C ASN A 49 7.99 8.31 2.25
N LEU A 50 6.65 8.33 2.25
CA LEU A 50 5.90 9.58 2.17
C LEU A 50 6.09 10.41 3.44
N GLY A 51 6.01 11.73 3.30
CA GLY A 51 5.89 12.60 4.47
C GLY A 51 4.59 12.33 5.22
N THR A 52 4.64 12.38 6.55
CA THR A 52 3.47 12.23 7.42
C THR A 52 2.36 13.20 7.00
N LYS A 53 1.13 12.69 6.90
CA LYS A 53 -0.06 13.49 6.58
C LYS A 53 -1.07 13.38 7.71
N LYS A 54 -1.77 14.47 8.00
CA LYS A 54 -2.92 14.44 8.90
C LYS A 54 -4.19 14.12 8.12
N MET A 55 -4.93 13.12 8.58
CA MET A 55 -6.22 12.68 8.03
C MET A 55 -7.19 12.53 9.18
N GLY A 56 -8.37 13.15 9.12
CA GLY A 56 -9.32 13.12 10.25
C GLY A 56 -8.76 13.70 11.56
N GLY A 57 -7.70 14.53 11.51
CA GLY A 57 -7.03 15.08 12.70
C GLY A 57 -5.91 14.19 13.26
N VAL A 58 -5.76 12.96 12.78
CA VAL A 58 -4.77 11.98 13.24
C VAL A 58 -3.65 11.84 12.20
N GLU A 59 -2.42 11.58 12.65
CA GLU A 59 -1.26 11.43 11.77
C GLU A 59 -1.18 10.05 11.14
N SER A 60 -0.97 10.00 9.82
CA SER A 60 -0.69 8.79 9.05
C SER A 60 0.76 8.79 8.57
N GLN A 61 1.49 7.72 8.88
CA GLN A 61 2.92 7.52 8.63
C GLN A 61 3.19 6.50 7.51
N GLY A 62 2.22 6.33 6.62
CA GLY A 62 2.33 5.43 5.48
C GLY A 62 1.03 5.41 4.68
N MET A 63 1.00 4.54 3.68
CA MET A 63 -0.18 4.32 2.85
C MET A 63 -0.24 2.85 2.45
N VAL A 64 -1.36 2.20 2.74
CA VAL A 64 -1.63 0.84 2.28
C VAL A 64 -2.00 0.88 0.80
N LEU A 65 -1.33 0.08 -0.03
CA LEU A 65 -1.64 0.01 -1.46
C LEU A 65 -2.79 -0.95 -1.73
N CYS A 66 -3.78 -0.48 -2.48
CA CYS A 66 -4.94 -1.27 -2.89
C CYS A 66 -5.17 -1.13 -4.40
N ALA A 67 -5.66 -2.19 -5.03
CA ALA A 67 -6.21 -2.12 -6.37
C ALA A 67 -7.73 -1.90 -6.27
N LYS A 68 -8.28 -1.05 -7.14
CA LYS A 68 -9.73 -0.79 -7.20
C LYS A 68 -10.24 -0.96 -8.62
N GLY A 69 -11.00 -2.03 -8.85
CA GLY A 69 -11.62 -2.35 -10.14
C GLY A 69 -13.12 -2.57 -10.02
N GLU A 70 -13.71 -3.19 -11.06
CA GLU A 70 -15.15 -3.49 -11.11
C GLU A 70 -15.59 -4.46 -10.00
N ALA A 71 -14.72 -5.40 -9.62
CA ALA A 71 -14.95 -6.33 -8.52
C ALA A 71 -14.86 -5.70 -7.12
N GLY A 72 -14.55 -4.40 -7.04
CA GLY A 72 -14.37 -3.65 -5.81
C GLY A 72 -12.90 -3.35 -5.50
N LEU A 73 -12.63 -3.06 -4.22
CA LEU A 73 -11.31 -2.73 -3.71
C LEU A 73 -10.71 -3.96 -3.03
N GLN A 74 -9.45 -4.26 -3.34
CA GLN A 74 -8.68 -5.33 -2.73
C GLN A 74 -7.27 -4.84 -2.41
N PHE A 75 -6.68 -5.39 -1.35
CA PHE A 75 -5.28 -5.10 -1.01
C PHE A 75 -4.35 -5.54 -2.13
N VAL A 76 -3.19 -4.88 -2.24
CA VAL A 76 -2.01 -5.48 -2.85
C VAL A 76 -1.37 -6.38 -1.79
N VAL A 77 -1.47 -7.69 -2.02
CA VAL A 77 -1.04 -8.74 -1.09
C VAL A 77 0.36 -9.23 -1.50
N PRO A 78 1.35 -9.21 -0.58
CA PRO A 78 2.66 -9.80 -0.85
C PRO A 78 2.59 -11.33 -0.86
N PRO A 79 3.63 -12.02 -1.37
CA PRO A 79 3.77 -13.47 -1.27
C PRO A 79 3.62 -13.96 0.18
N ALA A 80 3.00 -15.12 0.38
CA ALA A 80 2.67 -15.65 1.71
C ALA A 80 3.91 -15.84 2.60
N GLU A 81 5.05 -16.16 2.00
CA GLU A 81 6.32 -16.43 2.66
C GLU A 81 7.17 -15.16 2.91
N ALA A 82 6.77 -14.01 2.36
CA ALA A 82 7.53 -12.78 2.54
C ALA A 82 7.70 -12.48 4.05
N PRO A 83 8.87 -12.08 4.54
CA PRO A 83 9.00 -11.59 5.90
C PRO A 83 8.33 -10.21 6.07
N VAL A 84 7.93 -9.87 7.28
CA VAL A 84 7.47 -8.50 7.59
C VAL A 84 8.65 -7.54 7.40
N GLY A 85 8.40 -6.41 6.74
CA GLY A 85 9.45 -5.46 6.35
C GLY A 85 10.24 -5.83 5.10
N ALA A 86 9.89 -6.93 4.43
CA ALA A 86 10.48 -7.25 3.13
C ALA A 86 10.26 -6.11 2.12
N ARG A 87 11.33 -5.77 1.41
CA ARG A 87 11.29 -4.71 0.42
C ARG A 87 10.64 -5.20 -0.87
N VAL A 88 9.65 -4.45 -1.35
CA VAL A 88 9.12 -4.62 -2.70
C VAL A 88 10.06 -3.93 -3.70
N THR A 89 10.45 -4.67 -4.73
CA THR A 89 11.33 -4.21 -5.81
C THR A 89 10.69 -4.43 -7.18
N PHE A 90 11.26 -3.81 -8.20
CA PHE A 90 10.77 -3.87 -9.58
C PHE A 90 11.95 -4.16 -10.51
N ASP A 91 11.86 -5.24 -11.29
CA ASP A 91 12.93 -5.62 -12.21
C ASP A 91 13.17 -4.51 -13.25
N GLY A 92 14.44 -4.22 -13.52
CA GLY A 92 14.82 -3.10 -14.41
C GLY A 92 14.74 -1.71 -13.78
N TYR A 93 14.35 -1.58 -12.51
CA TYR A 93 14.39 -0.33 -11.74
C TYR A 93 15.32 -0.45 -10.53
N PRO A 94 16.64 -0.53 -10.75
CA PRO A 94 17.60 -0.60 -9.65
C PRO A 94 17.65 0.73 -8.89
N GLY A 95 17.97 0.68 -7.60
CA GLY A 95 18.25 1.85 -6.79
C GLY A 95 17.70 1.75 -5.38
N GLU A 96 18.04 2.76 -4.57
CA GLU A 96 17.57 2.91 -3.20
C GLU A 96 16.38 3.87 -3.13
N ALA A 97 15.47 3.61 -2.20
CA ALA A 97 14.34 4.51 -1.97
C ALA A 97 14.86 5.88 -1.47
N GLU A 98 14.28 6.97 -1.97
CA GLU A 98 14.52 8.29 -1.40
C GLU A 98 14.03 8.29 0.06
N THR A 99 14.90 8.72 0.98
CA THR A 99 14.61 8.76 2.41
C THR A 99 14.16 10.14 2.89
N ASN A 100 14.34 11.19 2.08
CA ASN A 100 13.92 12.53 2.43
C ASN A 100 12.48 12.83 1.93
N PRO A 101 11.47 12.87 2.81
CA PRO A 101 10.09 13.11 2.41
C PRO A 101 9.88 14.48 1.74
N LYS A 102 10.70 15.49 2.07
CA LYS A 102 10.64 16.81 1.42
C LYS A 102 11.06 16.72 -0.04
N ARG A 103 12.04 15.87 -0.36
CA ARG A 103 12.48 15.67 -1.77
C ARG A 103 11.42 14.92 -2.56
N ILE A 104 10.80 13.91 -1.96
CA ILE A 104 9.68 13.15 -2.55
C ILE A 104 8.53 14.09 -2.89
N GLY A 105 8.08 14.89 -1.91
CA GLY A 105 6.99 15.85 -2.11
C GLY A 105 7.33 16.94 -3.12
N LYS A 106 8.54 17.54 -3.03
CA LYS A 106 8.97 18.59 -3.97
C LYS A 106 9.01 18.11 -5.42
N LYS A 107 9.44 16.86 -5.64
CA LYS A 107 9.51 16.25 -6.97
C LYS A 107 8.19 15.60 -7.41
N LYS A 108 7.16 15.58 -6.55
CA LYS A 108 5.88 14.91 -6.81
C LYS A 108 6.08 13.45 -7.28
N VAL A 109 7.00 12.74 -6.63
CA VAL A 109 7.45 11.41 -7.08
C VAL A 109 6.28 10.42 -7.07
N TRP A 110 5.48 10.43 -6.01
CA TRP A 110 4.31 9.57 -5.91
C TRP A 110 3.30 9.87 -7.02
N GLU A 111 2.98 11.14 -7.24
CA GLU A 111 2.04 11.58 -8.26
C GLU A 111 2.51 11.23 -9.69
N ALA A 112 3.82 11.15 -9.91
CA ALA A 112 4.39 10.70 -11.18
C ALA A 112 4.39 9.16 -11.33
N CYS A 113 4.51 8.41 -10.23
CA CYS A 113 4.53 6.94 -10.26
C CYS A 113 3.12 6.33 -10.25
N MET A 114 2.19 6.88 -9.48
CA MET A 114 0.85 6.34 -9.24
C MET A 114 0.06 6.03 -10.52
N PRO A 115 0.05 6.86 -11.58
CA PRO A 115 -0.69 6.55 -12.82
C PRO A 115 -0.21 5.30 -13.55
N GLU A 116 1.01 4.83 -13.25
CA GLU A 116 1.64 3.68 -13.87
C GLU A 116 1.50 2.40 -13.02
N LEU A 117 0.85 2.49 -11.86
CA LEU A 117 0.59 1.36 -10.97
C LEU A 117 -0.78 0.76 -11.29
N ALA A 118 -0.79 -0.50 -11.68
CA ALA A 118 -2.00 -1.23 -12.00
C ALA A 118 -1.83 -2.74 -11.81
N THR A 119 -2.93 -3.46 -11.63
CA THR A 119 -2.93 -4.91 -11.78
C THR A 119 -3.00 -5.30 -13.26
N ASN A 120 -2.37 -6.41 -13.64
CA ASN A 120 -2.49 -6.97 -14.99
C ASN A 120 -3.74 -7.86 -15.13
N GLY A 121 -3.85 -8.59 -16.25
CA GLY A 121 -4.96 -9.51 -16.53
C GLY A 121 -5.08 -10.70 -15.57
N ASP A 122 -4.02 -11.01 -14.83
CA ASP A 122 -3.98 -12.11 -13.85
C ASP A 122 -4.12 -11.59 -12.40
N GLY A 123 -4.32 -10.28 -12.22
CA GLY A 123 -4.39 -9.66 -10.89
C GLY A 123 -3.02 -9.43 -10.24
N VAL A 124 -1.91 -9.59 -10.98
CA VAL A 124 -0.57 -9.27 -10.49
C VAL A 124 -0.39 -7.76 -10.44
N ALA A 125 0.07 -7.23 -9.32
CA ALA A 125 0.36 -5.81 -9.16
C ALA A 125 1.64 -5.43 -9.94
N CYS A 126 1.57 -4.38 -10.75
CA CYS A 126 2.65 -3.96 -11.64
C CYS A 126 2.90 -2.44 -11.59
N TYR A 127 4.14 -2.04 -11.83
CA TYR A 127 4.55 -0.68 -12.20
C TYR A 127 5.03 -0.69 -13.65
N LYS A 128 4.37 0.07 -14.54
CA LYS A 128 4.70 0.07 -15.99
C LYS A 128 4.73 -1.34 -16.60
N GLY A 129 3.82 -2.21 -16.17
CA GLY A 129 3.76 -3.61 -16.56
C GLY A 129 4.78 -4.54 -15.89
N VAL A 130 5.73 -4.02 -15.11
CA VAL A 130 6.70 -4.82 -14.35
C VAL A 130 6.12 -5.23 -13.00
N PRO A 131 6.09 -6.52 -12.64
CA PRO A 131 5.53 -6.98 -11.37
C PRO A 131 6.21 -6.38 -10.14
N PHE A 132 5.41 -6.11 -9.12
CA PHE A 132 5.87 -5.92 -7.76
C PHE A 132 6.47 -7.25 -7.28
N SER A 133 7.75 -7.25 -6.93
CA SER A 133 8.48 -8.47 -6.57
C SER A 133 9.00 -8.39 -5.14
N VAL A 134 8.89 -9.49 -4.42
CA VAL A 134 9.55 -9.73 -3.13
C VAL A 134 10.29 -11.05 -3.25
N GLU A 135 11.62 -11.01 -3.21
CA GLU A 135 12.48 -12.20 -3.33
C GLU A 135 12.16 -13.07 -4.57
N GLY A 136 11.81 -12.42 -5.69
CA GLY A 136 11.48 -13.10 -6.95
C GLY A 136 10.04 -13.63 -7.04
N ARG A 137 9.21 -13.42 -6.02
CA ARG A 137 7.77 -13.77 -6.02
C ARG A 137 6.92 -12.51 -6.16
N VAL A 138 5.79 -12.62 -6.84
CA VAL A 138 4.96 -11.46 -7.20
C VAL A 138 3.92 -11.10 -6.15
N CYS A 139 3.63 -9.80 -6.00
CA CYS A 139 2.48 -9.33 -5.25
C CYS A 139 1.21 -9.35 -6.12
N THR A 140 0.07 -9.66 -5.53
CA THR A 140 -1.21 -9.81 -6.26
C THR A 140 -2.35 -9.10 -5.57
N SER A 141 -3.38 -8.73 -6.33
CA SER A 141 -4.68 -8.30 -5.81
C SER A 141 -5.75 -9.30 -6.25
N PRO A 142 -6.17 -10.23 -5.37
CA PRO A 142 -7.05 -11.34 -5.75
C PRO A 142 -8.38 -10.85 -6.34
N GLY A 143 -8.71 -11.31 -7.56
CA GLY A 143 -9.97 -10.99 -8.21
C GLY A 143 -10.09 -9.57 -8.78
N VAL A 144 -9.05 -8.74 -8.69
CA VAL A 144 -9.02 -7.37 -9.23
C VAL A 144 -7.99 -7.27 -10.36
N THR A 145 -8.45 -7.39 -11.59
CA THR A 145 -7.62 -7.41 -12.82
C THR A 145 -7.69 -6.09 -13.58
N ASN A 146 -6.62 -5.71 -14.28
CA ASN A 146 -6.57 -4.51 -15.13
C ASN A 146 -7.02 -3.22 -14.43
N ALA A 147 -6.72 -3.09 -13.14
CA ALA A 147 -7.25 -2.03 -12.29
C ALA A 147 -6.14 -1.12 -11.75
N PRO A 148 -6.39 0.19 -11.58
CA PRO A 148 -5.42 1.10 -10.98
C PRO A 148 -5.12 0.72 -9.52
N ILE A 149 -3.87 0.95 -9.10
CA ILE A 149 -3.41 0.81 -7.73
C ILE A 149 -3.14 2.19 -7.12
N SER A 150 -3.62 2.41 -5.90
CA SER A 150 -3.42 3.65 -5.14
C SER A 150 -3.25 3.39 -3.65
#